data_AF-A0A6B2YYN6-F1
#
_entry.id   AF-A0A6B2YYN6-F1
#
_cell.length_a   1.000
_cell.length_b   1.000
_cell.length_c   1.000
_cell.angle_alpha   90.00
_cell.angle_beta   90.00
_cell.angle_gamma   90.00
#
_symmetry.space_group_name_H-M   'P 1'
#
loop_
_entity.id
_entity.type
_entity.pdbx_description
1 polymer ?
#
loop_
_entity_poly.entity_id
_entity_poly.type
_entity_poly.pdbx_seq_one_letter_code
_entity_poly.pdbx_strand_id
1 'polypeptide(L)' 'MVCVNRRDLGLLALRVGTGTVLAAHGSQKLAGWFGGGGIQGTTAAMEAMGFHPPKPSAVAAGLGEAGGGALLALGL' A
#
# COMPACT_ATOMS: atom_id res chain seq x y z
N MET A 1 29.08 17.29 3.53
CA MET A 1 28.71 16.01 4.16
C MET A 1 27.38 16.24 4.88
N VAL A 2 26.30 15.57 4.47
CA VAL A 2 25.02 15.70 5.17
C VAL A 2 25.13 14.88 6.45
N CYS A 3 25.10 15.54 7.61
CA CYS A 3 25.07 14.85 8.89
C CYS A 3 23.67 14.29 9.10
N VAL A 4 23.54 12.96 9.13
CA VAL A 4 22.30 12.28 9.53
C VAL A 4 22.05 12.53 11.00
N ASN A 5 20.94 13.21 11.33
CA ASN A 5 20.53 13.45 12.71
C ASN A 5 19.34 12.55 13.11
N ARG A 6 18.95 12.60 14.39
CA ARG A 6 17.81 11.84 14.94
C ARG A 6 16.51 12.12 14.18
N ARG A 7 16.31 13.37 13.73
CA ARG A 7 15.16 13.74 12.92
C ARG A 7 15.14 12.99 11.58
N ASP A 8 16.27 12.94 10.89
CA ASP A 8 16.38 12.27 9.58
C ASP A 8 16.14 10.76 9.73
N LEU A 9 16.68 10.15 10.79
CA LEU A 9 16.43 8.75 11.13
C LEU A 9 14.95 8.51 11.47
N GLY A 10 14.31 9.42 12.22
CA GLY A 10 12.88 9.33 12.54
C GLY A 10 12.01 9.38 11.28
N LEU A 11 12.31 10.29 10.35
CA LEU A 11 11.60 10.40 9.07
C LEU A 11 11.85 9.17 8.18
N LEU A 12 13.09 8.66 8.15
CA LEU A 12 13.43 7.42 7.45
C LEU A 12 12.65 6.22 8.00
N ALA A 13 12.59 6.07 9.32
CA ALA A 13 11.85 5.00 9.96
C ALA A 13 10.34 5.12 9.67
N LEU A 14 9.78 6.33 9.75
CA LEU A 14 8.38 6.59 9.47
C LEU A 14 8.01 6.22 8.02
N ARG A 15 8.82 6.69 7.05
CA ARG A 15 8.54 6.47 5.63
C ARG A 15 8.69 5.00 5.24
N VAL A 16 9.76 4.34 5.71
CA VAL A 16 9.99 2.91 5.41
C VAL A 16 8.94 2.05 6.10
N GLY A 17 8.67 2.29 7.38
CA GLY A 17 7.66 1.54 8.14
C GLY A 17 6.27 1.66 7.50
N THR A 18 5.77 2.88 7.35
CA THR A 18 4.44 3.14 6.77
C THR A 18 4.37 2.66 5.31
N GLY A 19 5.40 2.99 4.52
CA GLY A 19 5.45 2.64 3.10
C GLY A 19 5.47 1.13 2.87
N THR A 20 6.26 0.37 3.63
CA THR A 20 6.29 -1.10 3.54
C THR A 20 4.96 -1.73 3.96
N VAL A 21 4.31 -1.22 5.01
CA VAL A 21 2.98 -1.73 5.42
C VAL A 21 1.95 -1.51 4.32
N LEU A 22 1.89 -0.31 3.74
CA LEU A 22 0.99 -0.03 2.62
C LEU A 22 1.34 -0.89 1.40
N ALA A 23 2.62 -1.06 1.08
CA ALA A 23 3.04 -1.90 -0.03
C ALA A 23 2.62 -3.36 0.15
N ALA A 24 2.78 -3.89 1.36
CA ALA A 24 2.33 -5.24 1.71
C ALA A 24 0.80 -5.36 1.59
N HIS A 25 0.05 -4.37 2.07
CA HIS A 25 -1.41 -4.36 1.97
C HIS A 25 -1.92 -4.26 0.54
N GLY A 26 -1.31 -3.41 -0.29
CA GLY A 26 -1.59 -3.34 -1.72
C GLY A 26 -1.27 -4.66 -2.43
N SER A 27 -0.19 -5.34 -2.05
CA SER A 27 0.15 -6.66 -2.60
C SER A 27 -0.83 -7.76 -2.18
N GLN A 28 -1.38 -7.70 -0.96
CA GLN A 28 -2.49 -8.56 -0.51
C GLN A 28 -3.72 -8.35 -1.39
N LYS A 29 -4.03 -7.10 -1.73
CA LYS A 29 -5.18 -6.73 -2.55
C LYS A 29 -5.03 -7.10 -4.02
N LEU A 30 -3.86 -6.90 -4.61
CA LEU A 30 -3.62 -7.16 -6.03
C LEU A 30 -3.28 -8.63 -6.31
N ALA A 31 -2.33 -9.18 -5.55
CA ALA A 31 -1.68 -10.45 -5.85
C ALA A 31 -2.02 -11.57 -4.85
N GLY A 32 -2.74 -11.26 -3.76
CA GLY A 32 -3.05 -12.24 -2.71
C GLY A 32 -1.83 -12.68 -1.89
N TRP A 33 -0.74 -11.90 -1.95
CA TRP A 33 0.46 -12.18 -1.17
C TRP A 33 0.19 -12.10 0.32
N PHE A 34 1.03 -12.75 1.13
CA PHE A 34 0.90 -12.75 2.60
C PHE A 34 -0.48 -13.24 3.10
N GLY A 35 -1.11 -14.16 2.35
CA GLY A 35 -2.44 -14.69 2.68
C GLY A 35 -3.61 -13.74 2.38
N GLY A 36 -3.39 -12.70 1.55
CA GLY A 36 -4.42 -11.76 1.14
C GLY A 36 -5.47 -12.37 0.19
N GLY A 37 -6.66 -11.79 0.16
CA GLY A 37 -7.78 -12.27 -0.67
C GLY A 37 -7.62 -12.03 -2.19
N GLY A 38 -6.52 -11.40 -2.62
CA GLY A 38 -6.26 -11.07 -4.00
C GLY A 38 -7.32 -10.14 -4.60
N ILE A 39 -7.28 -9.99 -5.92
CA ILE A 39 -8.13 -8.99 -6.57
C ILE A 39 -9.61 -9.36 -6.50
N GLN A 40 -9.92 -10.66 -6.46
CA GLN A 40 -11.29 -11.17 -6.35
C GLN A 40 -11.87 -10.87 -4.97
N GLY A 41 -11.15 -11.21 -3.89
CA GLY A 41 -11.59 -10.90 -2.52
C GLY A 41 -11.71 -9.39 -2.29
N THR A 42 -10.77 -8.62 -2.84
CA THR A 42 -10.82 -7.15 -2.76
C THR A 42 -12.00 -6.58 -3.55
N THR A 43 -12.30 -7.13 -4.74
CA THR A 43 -13.47 -6.73 -5.54
C THR A 43 -14.77 -6.98 -4.77
N ALA A 44 -14.92 -8.17 -4.15
CA ALA A 44 -16.09 -8.48 -3.33
C ALA A 44 -16.21 -7.54 -2.12
N ALA A 45 -15.09 -7.19 -1.48
CA ALA A 45 -15.08 -6.20 -0.41
C ALA A 45 -15.50 -4.81 -0.89
N MET A 46 -15.02 -4.36 -2.04
CA MET A 46 -15.40 -3.07 -2.64
C MET A 46 -16.89 -3.03 -2.96
N GLU A 47 -17.44 -4.12 -3.51
CA GLU A 47 -18.87 -4.26 -3.76
C GLU A 47 -19.69 -4.22 -2.46
N ALA A 48 -19.26 -4.95 -1.43
CA ALA A 48 -19.91 -4.93 -0.11
C ALA A 48 -19.87 -3.55 0.56
N MET A 49 -18.85 -2.74 0.28
CA MET A 49 -18.75 -1.34 0.70
C MET A 49 -19.55 -0.36 -0.17
N GLY A 50 -20.18 -0.84 -1.26
CA GLY A 50 -21.01 -0.04 -2.16
C GLY A 50 -20.28 0.64 -3.32
N PHE A 51 -19.00 0.35 -3.54
CA PHE A 51 -18.25 0.92 -4.67
C PHE A 51 -18.74 0.37 -6.02
N HIS A 52 -19.02 1.27 -6.95
CA HIS A 52 -19.42 0.96 -8.32
C HIS A 52 -18.56 1.75 -9.32
N PRO A 53 -17.83 1.10 -10.25
CA PRO A 53 -17.66 -0.34 -10.42
C PRO A 53 -16.65 -0.96 -9.43
N PRO A 54 -16.95 -2.12 -8.81
CA PRO A 54 -16.17 -2.64 -7.67
C PRO A 54 -14.75 -3.11 -8.06
N LYS A 55 -14.60 -3.74 -9.23
CA LYS A 55 -13.30 -4.27 -9.68
C LYS A 55 -12.28 -3.15 -9.99
N PRO A 56 -12.62 -2.11 -10.77
CA PRO A 56 -11.74 -0.95 -10.93
C PRO A 56 -11.38 -0.28 -9.60
N SER A 57 -12.32 -0.16 -8.66
CA SER A 57 -12.02 0.36 -7.32
C SER A 57 -11.02 -0.53 -6.56
N ALA A 58 -11.16 -1.85 -6.65
CA ALA A 58 -10.22 -2.78 -6.04
C ALA A 58 -8.82 -2.67 -6.64
N VAL A 59 -8.71 -2.54 -7.97
CA VAL A 59 -7.43 -2.32 -8.66
C VAL A 59 -6.82 -0.98 -8.26
N ALA A 60 -7.62 0.10 -8.23
CA ALA A 60 -7.16 1.43 -7.84
C ALA A 60 -6.67 1.45 -6.39
N ALA A 61 -7.40 0.83 -5.46
CA ALA A 61 -6.98 0.71 -4.06
C ALA A 61 -5.68 -0.09 -3.94
N GLY A 62 -5.60 -1.25 -4.61
CA GLY A 62 -4.40 -2.08 -4.59
C GLY A 62 -3.17 -1.38 -5.19
N LEU A 63 -3.31 -0.71 -6.33
CA LEU A 63 -2.21 0.03 -6.98
C LEU A 63 -1.81 1.27 -6.17
N GLY A 64 -2.78 1.98 -5.60
CA GLY A 64 -2.52 3.14 -4.75
C GLY A 64 -1.73 2.76 -3.50
N GLU A 65 -2.10 1.66 -2.84
CA GLU A 65 -1.39 1.16 -1.66
C GLU A 65 -0.03 0.55 -2.02
N ALA A 66 0.05 -0.28 -3.06
CA ALA A 66 1.28 -0.93 -3.48
C ALA A 66 2.30 0.10 -3.99
N GLY A 67 1.87 0.93 -4.96
CA GLY A 67 2.70 1.95 -5.58
C GLY A 67 3.01 3.10 -4.65
N GLY A 68 1.98 3.67 -3.99
CA GLY A 68 2.17 4.76 -3.04
C GLY A 68 3.00 4.35 -1.83
N GLY A 69 2.80 3.14 -1.31
CA GLY A 69 3.63 2.57 -0.24
C GLY A 69 5.09 2.41 -0.65
N ALA A 70 5.35 1.89 -1.85
CA ALA A 70 6.70 1.76 -2.39
C ALA A 70 7.39 3.11 -2.57
N LEU A 71 6.70 4.09 -3.19
CA LEU A 71 7.23 5.45 -3.39
C LEU A 71 7.55 6.12 -2.05
N LEU A 72 6.64 6.03 -1.07
CA LEU A 72 6.86 6.59 0.27
C LEU A 72 8.07 5.96 0.96
N ALA A 73 8.23 4.63 0.90
CA ALA A 73 9.37 3.94 1.50
C ALA A 73 10.70 4.39 0.88
N LEU A 74 10.70 4.63 -0.45
CA LEU A 74 11.85 5.16 -1.18
C LEU A 74 12.07 6.66 -0.93
N GLY A 75 11.05 7.37 -0.44
CA GLY A 75 11.05 8.81 -0.20
C GLY A 75 10.88 9.64 -1.47
N LEU A 76 10.03 9.15 -2.38
CA LEU A 76 9.63 9.81 -3.63
C LEU A 76 8.24 10.46 -3.50
#